data_AF-A0A061RM03-F1
#
_entry.id   AF-A0A061RM03-F1
#
_cell.length_a   1.000
_cell.length_b   1.000
_cell.length_c   1.000
_cell.angle_alpha   90.00
_cell.angle_beta   90.00
_cell.angle_gamma   90.00
#
_symmetry.space_group_name_H-M   'P 1'
#
loop_
_entity.id
_entity.type
_entity.pdbx_description
1 polymer ?
#
loop_
_entity_poly.entity_id
_entity_poly.type
_entity_poly.pdbx_seq_one_letter_code
_entity_poly.pdbx_strand_id
1 'polypeptide(L)'
;MTTREHLETLTTFVSKYEAKDKLTGLLQYAAMFCADGKEGRAKTIQLKISNARRVFRVLNETNPLKALAGKPLIGKDPLPLELLEKIKLLSFAGYCVGNHLAFAGETGVIRDQKFVSKAHKLSLWGWCLSSLSTGLSEMYQIANLLTEKRTEGGDEHSTRSEAIRREIKSRLFNTAHALSMVVLALGLLQRLPIRARTLGALGVFASAVSCYKLYPALPSSRKVE
;
A
#
# COMPACT_ATOMS: atom_id res chain seq x y z
N MET A 1 -14.78 29.10 -8.89
CA MET A 1 -13.81 28.05 -8.57
C MET A 1 -12.93 27.79 -9.77
N THR A 2 -11.61 27.74 -9.58
CA THR A 2 -10.66 27.38 -10.64
C THR A 2 -10.59 25.86 -10.83
N THR A 3 -10.17 25.36 -11.99
CA THR A 3 -9.98 23.91 -12.26
C THR A 3 -9.08 23.24 -11.22
N ARG A 4 -8.11 24.00 -10.68
CA ARG A 4 -7.21 23.57 -9.61
C ARG A 4 -7.95 23.33 -8.30
N GLU A 5 -8.84 24.25 -7.89
CA GLU A 5 -9.66 24.10 -6.67
C GLU A 5 -10.60 22.89 -6.76
N HIS A 6 -11.15 22.61 -7.95
CA HIS A 6 -11.94 21.39 -8.18
C HIS A 6 -11.10 20.12 -8.03
N LEU A 7 -9.87 20.12 -8.58
CA LEU A 7 -8.94 19.00 -8.46
C LEU A 7 -8.47 18.76 -7.02
N GLU A 8 -8.22 19.82 -6.26
CA GLU A 8 -7.84 19.76 -4.84
C GLU A 8 -9.00 19.24 -3.99
N THR A 9 -10.21 19.78 -4.19
CA THR A 9 -11.43 19.30 -3.50
C THR A 9 -11.70 17.83 -3.79
N LEU A 10 -11.56 17.41 -5.04
CA LEU A 10 -11.72 16.02 -5.45
C LEU A 10 -10.66 15.12 -4.80
N THR A 11 -9.40 15.56 -4.73
CA THR A 11 -8.32 14.81 -4.06
C THR A 11 -8.63 14.62 -2.56
N THR A 12 -9.08 15.67 -1.87
CA THR A 12 -9.47 15.59 -0.45
C THR A 12 -10.71 14.72 -0.24
N PHE A 13 -11.65 14.72 -1.18
CA PHE A 13 -12.80 13.83 -1.13
C PHE A 13 -12.38 12.38 -1.29
N VAL A 14 -11.54 12.07 -2.28
CA VAL A 14 -11.01 10.73 -2.57
C VAL A 14 -10.17 10.18 -1.41
N SER A 15 -9.35 11.01 -0.75
CA SER A 15 -8.53 10.55 0.39
C SER A 15 -9.36 10.06 1.59
N LYS A 16 -10.59 10.54 1.77
CA LYS A 16 -11.52 9.99 2.78
C LYS A 16 -11.92 8.54 2.49
N TYR A 17 -11.91 8.13 1.22
CA TYR A 17 -12.21 6.75 0.81
C TYR A 17 -11.01 5.82 1.00
N GLU A 18 -9.78 6.35 0.98
CA GLU A 18 -8.58 5.58 1.28
C GLU A 18 -8.63 4.97 2.68
N ALA A 19 -8.96 5.78 3.70
CA ALA A 19 -9.11 5.31 5.06
C ALA A 19 -10.18 4.22 5.18
N LYS A 20 -11.29 4.36 4.43
CA LYS A 20 -12.36 3.35 4.37
C LYS A 20 -11.90 2.06 3.69
N ASP A 21 -11.11 2.11 2.61
CA ASP A 21 -10.51 0.91 2.00
C ASP A 21 -9.56 0.19 2.96
N LYS A 22 -8.68 0.92 3.67
CA LYS A 22 -7.75 0.28 4.61
C LYS A 22 -8.47 -0.34 5.81
N LEU A 23 -9.46 0.36 6.38
CA LEU A 23 -10.23 -0.15 7.51
C LEU A 23 -11.08 -1.37 7.12
N THR A 24 -11.78 -1.31 5.99
CA THR A 24 -12.52 -2.48 5.50
C THR A 24 -11.59 -3.63 5.11
N GLY A 25 -10.38 -3.34 4.65
CA GLY A 25 -9.32 -4.33 4.47
C GLY A 25 -8.92 -5.03 5.77
N LEU A 26 -8.71 -4.27 6.84
CA LEU A 26 -8.42 -4.80 8.17
C LEU A 26 -9.51 -5.77 8.62
N LEU A 27 -10.78 -5.36 8.50
CA LEU A 27 -11.93 -6.21 8.86
C LEU A 27 -12.04 -7.46 7.96
N GLN A 28 -11.77 -7.32 6.66
CA GLN A 28 -11.74 -8.45 5.72
C GLN A 28 -10.70 -9.49 6.15
N TYR A 29 -9.48 -9.08 6.47
CA TYR A 29 -8.43 -10.02 6.89
C TYR A 29 -8.67 -10.57 8.30
N ALA A 30 -9.29 -9.81 9.20
CA ALA A 30 -9.72 -10.33 10.49
C ALA A 30 -10.76 -11.44 10.32
N ALA A 31 -11.75 -11.24 9.44
CA ALA A 31 -12.71 -12.29 9.10
C ALA A 31 -12.03 -13.50 8.44
N MET A 32 -11.03 -13.28 7.58
CA MET A 32 -10.23 -14.35 6.98
C MET A 32 -9.45 -15.16 8.02
N PHE A 33 -8.85 -14.49 9.00
CA PHE A 33 -8.14 -15.12 10.12
C PHE A 33 -9.09 -16.01 10.93
N CYS A 34 -10.26 -15.49 11.28
CA CYS A 34 -11.29 -16.23 12.02
C CYS A 34 -11.85 -17.41 11.20
N ALA A 35 -12.00 -17.26 9.89
CA ALA A 35 -12.52 -18.30 9.01
C ALA A 35 -11.56 -19.50 8.88
N ASP A 36 -10.24 -19.29 9.00
CA ASP A 36 -9.23 -20.35 8.88
C ASP A 36 -9.39 -21.20 7.60
N GLY A 37 -9.82 -20.57 6.51
CA GLY A 37 -10.08 -21.23 5.23
C GLY A 37 -11.29 -22.17 5.20
N LYS A 38 -12.06 -22.26 6.30
CA LYS A 38 -13.29 -23.07 6.38
C LYS A 38 -14.49 -22.28 5.88
N GLU A 39 -15.41 -22.97 5.22
CA GLU A 39 -16.72 -22.41 4.89
C GLU A 39 -17.54 -22.15 6.16
N GLY A 40 -18.36 -21.10 6.14
CA GLY A 40 -19.20 -20.73 7.28
C GLY A 40 -19.43 -19.23 7.41
N ARG A 41 -19.90 -18.80 8.58
CA ARG A 41 -20.30 -17.42 8.85
C ARG A 41 -19.15 -16.42 8.70
N ALA A 42 -17.97 -16.74 9.25
CA ALA A 42 -16.78 -15.89 9.14
C ALA A 42 -16.33 -15.72 7.69
N LYS A 43 -16.37 -16.79 6.88
CA LYS A 43 -16.08 -16.74 5.45
C LYS A 43 -17.10 -15.88 4.69
N THR A 44 -18.39 -16.03 5.01
CA THR A 44 -19.45 -15.20 4.42
C THR A 44 -19.25 -13.72 4.73
N ILE A 45 -18.90 -13.39 5.98
CA ILE A 45 -18.56 -12.01 6.40
C ILE A 45 -17.33 -11.52 5.61
N GLN A 46 -16.28 -12.33 5.49
CA GLN A 46 -15.09 -11.99 4.69
C GLN A 46 -15.48 -11.61 3.26
N LEU A 47 -16.31 -12.41 2.57
CA LEU A 47 -16.75 -12.11 1.20
C LEU A 47 -17.56 -10.82 1.13
N LYS A 48 -18.53 -10.63 2.04
CA LYS A 48 -19.36 -9.41 2.07
C LYS A 48 -18.52 -8.15 2.27
N ILE A 49 -17.57 -8.18 3.20
CA ILE A 49 -16.66 -7.05 3.44
C ILE A 49 -15.75 -6.84 2.23
N SER A 50 -15.22 -7.92 1.64
CA SER A 50 -14.39 -7.84 0.43
C SER A 50 -15.12 -7.14 -0.73
N ASN A 51 -16.40 -7.45 -0.94
CA ASN A 51 -17.21 -6.83 -1.99
C ASN A 51 -17.47 -5.34 -1.67
N ALA A 52 -17.82 -5.01 -0.43
CA ALA A 52 -18.01 -3.61 0.00
C ALA A 52 -16.71 -2.78 -0.16
N ARG A 53 -15.57 -3.37 0.19
CA ARG A 53 -14.25 -2.74 0.08
C ARG A 53 -13.90 -2.32 -1.35
N ARG A 54 -14.30 -3.10 -2.36
CA ARG A 54 -13.94 -2.84 -3.77
C ARG A 54 -14.43 -1.50 -4.27
N VAL A 55 -15.60 -1.04 -3.81
CA VAL A 55 -16.14 0.29 -4.15
C VAL A 55 -15.18 1.39 -3.72
N PHE A 56 -14.63 1.30 -2.51
CA PHE A 56 -13.68 2.29 -1.99
C PHE A 56 -12.34 2.22 -2.72
N ARG A 57 -11.89 1.00 -3.06
CA ARG A 57 -10.64 0.79 -3.79
C ARG A 57 -10.66 1.43 -5.17
N VAL A 58 -11.72 1.19 -5.95
CA VAL A 58 -11.89 1.77 -7.30
C VAL A 58 -11.90 3.31 -7.28
N LEU A 59 -12.52 3.91 -6.26
CA LEU A 59 -12.56 5.37 -6.12
C LEU A 59 -11.19 5.97 -5.72
N ASN A 60 -10.42 5.24 -4.91
CA ASN A 60 -9.14 5.70 -4.38
C ASN A 60 -7.99 5.73 -5.41
N GLU A 61 -8.10 4.92 -6.46
CA GLU A 61 -7.04 4.75 -7.49
C GLU A 61 -6.85 5.97 -8.41
N THR A 62 -7.66 7.01 -8.26
CA THR A 62 -7.53 8.27 -9.02
C THR A 62 -6.35 9.14 -8.54
N ASN A 63 -5.88 9.00 -7.29
CA ASN A 63 -4.76 9.78 -6.76
C ASN A 63 -3.39 9.39 -7.36
N PRO A 64 -3.05 8.10 -7.52
CA PRO A 64 -1.74 7.70 -8.05
C PRO A 64 -1.62 7.88 -9.57
N LEU A 65 -2.73 7.86 -10.32
CA LEU A 65 -2.73 8.23 -11.74
C LEU A 65 -2.37 9.70 -11.96
N LYS A 66 -2.73 10.60 -11.03
CA LYS A 66 -2.23 11.99 -11.03
C LYS A 66 -0.73 12.06 -10.78
N ALA A 67 -0.20 11.20 -9.90
CA ALA A 67 1.25 11.12 -9.66
C ALA A 67 2.03 10.63 -10.90
N LEU A 68 1.42 9.74 -11.71
CA LEU A 68 1.97 9.30 -12.98
C LEU A 68 2.02 10.44 -14.03
N ALA A 69 0.99 11.28 -14.07
CA ALA A 69 0.89 12.40 -15.02
C ALA A 69 1.79 13.59 -14.66
N GLY A 70 2.15 13.76 -13.39
CA GLY A 70 2.85 14.95 -12.90
C GLY A 70 4.36 14.83 -12.71
N LYS A 71 4.95 13.62 -12.77
CA LYS A 71 6.40 13.44 -12.56
C LYS A 71 7.16 13.46 -13.90
N PRO A 72 8.23 14.27 -14.03
CA PRO A 72 9.08 14.23 -15.21
C PRO A 72 9.78 12.87 -15.36
N LEU A 73 9.96 12.44 -16.60
CA LEU A 73 10.49 11.11 -16.96
C LEU A 73 11.98 10.90 -16.62
N ILE A 74 12.70 11.95 -16.22
CA ILE A 74 14.12 11.92 -15.85
C ILE A 74 14.30 12.82 -14.62
N GLY A 75 14.87 12.28 -13.54
CA GLY A 75 15.05 12.96 -12.26
C GLY A 75 16.52 13.28 -11.94
N LYS A 76 16.75 13.82 -10.73
CA LYS A 76 18.10 14.03 -10.16
C LYS A 76 18.63 12.80 -9.41
N ASP A 77 17.78 11.80 -9.21
CA ASP A 77 18.09 10.60 -8.44
C ASP A 77 19.00 9.66 -9.24
N PRO A 78 19.78 8.79 -8.56
CA PRO A 78 20.58 7.79 -9.23
C PRO A 78 19.69 6.86 -10.07
N LEU A 79 20.16 6.53 -11.29
CA LEU A 79 19.41 5.77 -12.31
C LEU A 79 18.66 4.53 -11.79
N PRO A 80 19.24 3.69 -10.88
CA PRO A 80 18.52 2.54 -10.33
C PRO A 80 17.28 2.92 -9.50
N LEU A 81 17.33 4.03 -8.75
CA LEU A 81 16.22 4.50 -7.92
C LEU A 81 15.10 5.07 -8.81
N GLU A 82 15.47 5.79 -9.86
CA GLU A 82 14.51 6.30 -10.84
C GLU A 82 13.79 5.15 -11.57
N LEU A 83 14.53 4.09 -11.95
CA LEU A 83 13.94 2.91 -12.55
C LEU A 83 13.00 2.18 -11.59
N LEU A 84 13.38 2.04 -10.31
CA LEU A 84 12.51 1.43 -9.29
C LEU A 84 11.20 2.20 -9.11
N GLU A 85 11.26 3.53 -9.09
CA GLU A 85 10.05 4.36 -9.00
C GLU A 85 9.17 4.20 -10.25
N LYS A 86 9.75 4.10 -11.45
CA LYS A 86 8.99 3.81 -12.69
C LYS A 86 8.31 2.44 -12.64
N ILE A 87 9.05 1.41 -12.22
CA ILE A 87 8.51 0.05 -12.04
C ILE A 87 7.36 0.07 -11.03
N LYS A 88 7.54 0.77 -9.90
CA LYS A 88 6.52 0.92 -8.86
C LYS A 88 5.24 1.53 -9.41
N LEU A 89 5.37 2.63 -10.17
CA LEU A 89 4.24 3.35 -10.77
C LEU A 89 3.52 2.49 -11.81
N LEU A 90 4.25 1.86 -12.73
CA LEU A 90 3.67 0.99 -13.76
C LEU A 90 2.97 -0.23 -13.14
N SER A 91 3.60 -0.85 -12.15
CA SER A 91 3.03 -1.97 -11.40
C SER A 91 1.75 -1.56 -10.66
N PHE A 92 1.75 -0.35 -10.08
CA PHE A 92 0.58 0.21 -9.42
C PHE A 92 -0.53 0.53 -10.43
N ALA A 93 -0.21 1.02 -11.63
CA ALA A 93 -1.20 1.21 -12.69
C ALA A 93 -1.83 -0.14 -13.10
N GLY A 94 -1.01 -1.20 -13.23
CA GLY A 94 -1.50 -2.56 -13.45
C GLY A 94 -2.39 -3.07 -12.32
N TYR A 95 -2.06 -2.75 -11.06
CA TYR A 95 -2.92 -3.02 -9.90
C TYR A 95 -4.31 -2.38 -10.06
N CYS A 96 -4.34 -1.10 -10.41
CA CYS A 96 -5.60 -0.36 -10.56
C CYS A 96 -6.45 -0.92 -11.69
N VAL A 97 -5.86 -1.09 -12.87
CA VAL A 97 -6.55 -1.66 -14.05
C VAL A 97 -7.13 -3.04 -13.70
N GLY A 98 -6.34 -3.90 -13.05
CA GLY A 98 -6.82 -5.21 -12.62
C GLY A 98 -8.00 -5.12 -11.64
N ASN A 99 -8.02 -4.16 -10.72
CA ASN A 99 -9.14 -3.93 -9.80
C ASN A 99 -10.40 -3.44 -10.51
N HIS A 100 -10.27 -2.47 -11.42
CA HIS A 100 -11.39 -1.98 -12.23
C HIS A 100 -12.01 -3.09 -13.07
N LEU A 101 -11.21 -3.90 -13.75
CA LEU A 101 -11.68 -5.04 -14.54
C LEU A 101 -12.33 -6.12 -13.67
N ALA A 102 -11.75 -6.42 -12.50
CA ALA A 102 -12.33 -7.37 -11.55
C ALA A 102 -13.67 -6.88 -10.98
N PHE A 103 -13.82 -5.58 -10.74
CA PHE A 103 -15.07 -4.96 -10.30
C PHE A 103 -16.13 -4.96 -11.42
N ALA A 104 -15.73 -4.69 -12.66
CA ALA A 104 -16.61 -4.81 -13.83
C ALA A 104 -17.13 -6.25 -14.04
N GLY A 105 -16.33 -7.27 -13.67
CA GLY A 105 -16.76 -8.66 -13.63
C GLY A 105 -17.86 -8.94 -12.61
N GLU A 106 -17.74 -8.41 -11.40
CA GLU A 106 -18.70 -8.64 -10.30
C GLU A 106 -20.02 -7.89 -10.49
N THR A 107 -19.98 -6.75 -11.18
CA THR A 107 -21.20 -6.00 -11.57
C THR A 107 -21.91 -6.61 -12.77
N GLY A 108 -21.33 -7.64 -13.40
CA GLY A 108 -21.91 -8.32 -14.57
C GLY A 108 -21.70 -7.59 -15.90
N VAL A 109 -20.94 -6.49 -15.92
CA VAL A 109 -20.55 -5.78 -17.14
C VAL A 109 -19.65 -6.66 -18.00
N ILE A 110 -18.67 -7.33 -17.37
CA ILE A 110 -17.82 -8.33 -18.03
C ILE A 110 -18.31 -9.72 -17.63
N ARG A 111 -18.76 -10.50 -18.62
CA ARG A 111 -19.31 -11.85 -18.38
C ARG A 111 -18.26 -12.97 -18.39
N ASP A 112 -17.10 -12.75 -19.00
CA ASP A 112 -16.03 -13.75 -19.08
C ASP A 112 -15.30 -13.91 -17.73
N GLN A 113 -15.64 -14.97 -17.00
CA GLN A 113 -15.04 -15.31 -15.71
C GLN A 113 -13.54 -15.65 -15.81
N LYS A 114 -13.07 -16.19 -16.94
CA LYS A 114 -11.64 -16.48 -17.12
C LYS A 114 -10.86 -15.18 -17.22
N PHE A 115 -11.38 -14.21 -17.94
CA PHE A 115 -10.81 -12.87 -18.02
C PHE A 115 -10.81 -12.17 -16.65
N VAL A 116 -11.93 -12.20 -15.92
CA VAL A 116 -12.04 -11.61 -14.57
C VAL A 116 -11.03 -12.24 -13.60
N SER A 117 -10.84 -13.56 -13.66
CA SER A 117 -9.82 -14.25 -12.85
C SER A 117 -8.39 -13.80 -13.21
N LYS A 118 -8.08 -13.63 -14.49
CA LYS A 118 -6.79 -13.09 -14.94
C LYS A 118 -6.59 -11.64 -14.47
N ALA A 119 -7.62 -10.80 -14.54
CA ALA A 119 -7.58 -9.42 -14.06
C ALA A 119 -7.32 -9.36 -12.55
N HIS A 120 -7.93 -10.25 -11.76
CA HIS A 120 -7.66 -10.35 -10.32
C HIS A 120 -6.19 -10.73 -10.03
N LYS A 121 -5.63 -11.68 -10.79
CA LYS A 121 -4.21 -12.05 -10.68
C LYS A 121 -3.28 -10.92 -11.12
N LEU A 122 -3.62 -10.21 -12.19
CA LEU A 122 -2.87 -9.02 -12.64
C LEU A 122 -2.84 -7.97 -11.54
N SER A 123 -3.98 -7.72 -10.89
CA SER A 123 -4.05 -6.79 -9.76
C SER A 123 -3.07 -7.21 -8.64
N LEU A 124 -3.14 -8.46 -8.19
CA LEU A 124 -2.26 -8.96 -7.13
C LEU A 124 -0.77 -8.88 -7.49
N TRP A 125 -0.40 -9.19 -8.75
CA TRP A 125 0.97 -9.04 -9.21
C TRP A 125 1.43 -7.59 -9.26
N GLY A 126 0.58 -6.68 -9.74
CA GLY A 126 0.86 -5.24 -9.75
C GLY A 126 1.08 -4.70 -8.33
N TRP A 127 0.24 -5.11 -7.38
CA TRP A 127 0.40 -4.74 -5.97
C TRP A 127 1.68 -5.33 -5.35
N CYS A 128 1.99 -6.59 -5.66
CA CYS A 128 3.21 -7.25 -5.20
C CYS A 128 4.46 -6.52 -5.71
N LEU A 129 4.55 -6.24 -7.01
CA LEU A 129 5.71 -5.61 -7.62
C LEU A 129 5.87 -4.14 -7.21
N SER A 130 4.76 -3.43 -7.01
CA SER A 130 4.76 -2.08 -6.44
C SER A 130 5.25 -2.05 -4.98
N SER A 131 4.87 -3.06 -4.19
CA SER A 131 5.34 -3.20 -2.81
C SER A 131 6.83 -3.57 -2.75
N LEU A 132 7.28 -4.46 -3.64
CA LEU A 132 8.68 -4.87 -3.74
C LEU A 132 9.60 -3.70 -4.12
N SER A 133 9.22 -2.93 -5.14
CA SER A 133 9.96 -1.72 -5.55
C SER A 133 10.01 -0.66 -4.45
N THR A 134 8.93 -0.51 -3.66
CA THR A 134 8.95 0.34 -2.45
C THR A 134 9.98 -0.15 -1.45
N GLY A 135 9.99 -1.45 -1.12
CA GLY A 135 10.96 -2.03 -0.19
C GLY A 135 12.41 -1.86 -0.64
N LEU A 136 12.70 -2.08 -1.93
CA LEU A 136 14.03 -1.87 -2.51
C LEU A 136 14.46 -0.40 -2.43
N SER A 137 13.55 0.54 -2.71
CA SER A 137 13.83 1.97 -2.66
C SER A 137 14.10 2.46 -1.23
N GLU A 138 13.39 1.92 -0.23
CA GLU A 138 13.65 2.23 1.19
C GLU A 138 14.97 1.63 1.67
N MET A 139 15.29 0.39 1.28
CA MET A 139 16.59 -0.22 1.59
C MET A 139 17.77 0.58 1.01
N TYR A 140 17.62 1.07 -0.23
CA TYR A 140 18.63 1.94 -0.85
C TYR A 140 18.83 3.24 -0.06
N GLN A 141 17.75 3.90 0.37
CA GLN A 141 17.83 5.12 1.17
C GLN A 141 18.44 4.88 2.55
N ILE A 142 18.15 3.73 3.19
CA ILE A 142 18.81 3.33 4.43
C ILE A 142 20.32 3.17 4.21
N ALA A 143 20.76 2.53 3.12
CA ALA A 143 22.18 2.36 2.82
C ALA A 143 22.89 3.72 2.65
N ASN A 144 22.24 4.68 2.00
CA ASN A 144 22.77 6.05 1.86
C ASN A 144 22.91 6.75 3.21
N LEU A 145 21.88 6.68 4.07
CA LEU A 145 21.90 7.27 5.41
C LEU A 145 22.94 6.63 6.33
N LEU A 146 23.16 5.32 6.21
CA LEU A 146 24.22 4.61 6.94
C LEU A 146 25.61 5.06 6.46
N THR A 147 25.76 5.32 5.17
CA THR A 147 27.01 5.84 4.59
C THR A 147 27.26 7.27 5.06
N GLU A 148 26.24 8.14 5.02
CA GLU A 148 26.30 9.52 5.54
C GLU A 148 26.72 9.54 7.01
N LYS A 149 26.05 8.73 7.85
CA LYS A 149 26.39 8.59 9.27
C LYS A 149 27.85 8.13 9.48
N ARG A 150 28.37 7.25 8.62
CA ARG A 150 29.75 6.77 8.71
C ARG A 150 30.76 7.84 8.30
N THR A 151 30.45 8.65 7.29
CA THR A 151 31.32 9.73 6.81
C THR A 151 31.35 10.93 7.74
N GLU A 152 30.28 11.16 8.51
CA GLU A 152 30.16 12.30 9.43
C GLU A 152 31.01 12.20 10.71
N GLY A 153 31.68 11.08 10.95
CA GLY A 153 32.79 10.97 11.91
C GLY A 153 32.54 11.61 13.29
N GLY A 154 31.98 10.84 14.23
CA GLY A 154 32.46 10.91 15.61
C GLY A 154 31.72 11.82 16.61
N ASP A 155 30.51 12.30 16.35
CA ASP A 155 29.70 12.92 17.40
C ASP A 155 28.32 12.25 17.53
N GLU A 156 28.30 11.12 18.24
CA GLU A 156 27.14 10.25 18.43
C GLU A 156 25.94 10.96 19.07
N HIS A 157 26.20 12.05 19.81
CA HIS A 157 25.21 12.87 20.52
C HIS A 157 24.79 14.15 19.77
N SER A 158 25.25 14.36 18.53
CA SER A 158 24.78 15.50 17.74
C SER A 158 23.29 15.33 17.39
N THR A 159 22.55 16.45 17.39
CA THR A 159 21.14 16.50 16.96
C THR A 159 20.94 15.94 15.55
N ARG A 160 21.95 16.05 14.69
CA ARG A 160 21.99 15.48 13.34
C ARG A 160 22.09 13.94 13.35
N SER A 161 22.99 13.36 14.15
CA SER A 161 23.10 11.90 14.33
C SER A 161 21.78 11.30 14.83
N GLU A 162 21.12 11.97 15.77
CA GLU A 162 19.78 11.56 16.22
C GLU A 162 18.73 11.62 15.12
N ALA A 163 18.72 12.69 14.30
CA ALA A 163 17.80 12.83 13.19
C ALA A 163 18.00 11.72 12.15
N ILE A 164 19.25 11.41 11.78
CA ILE A 164 19.58 10.30 10.88
C ILE A 164 19.11 8.97 11.47
N ARG A 165 19.32 8.74 12.77
CA ARG A 165 18.86 7.51 13.43
C ARG A 165 17.33 7.38 13.43
N ARG A 166 16.60 8.48 13.64
CA ARG A 166 15.12 8.50 13.58
C ARG A 166 14.64 8.21 12.16
N GLU A 167 15.29 8.80 11.16
CA GLU A 167 14.98 8.58 9.75
C GLU A 167 15.23 7.11 9.35
N ILE A 168 16.37 6.53 9.71
CA ILE A 168 16.67 5.11 9.48
C ILE A 168 15.60 4.21 10.11
N LYS A 169 15.18 4.48 11.36
CA LYS A 169 14.13 3.71 12.03
C LYS A 169 12.78 3.81 11.30
N SER A 170 12.40 5.01 10.87
CA SER A 170 11.19 5.25 10.08
C SER A 170 11.20 4.47 8.76
N ARG A 171 12.33 4.51 8.05
CA ARG A 171 12.50 3.78 6.78
C ARG A 171 12.54 2.28 6.97
N LEU A 172 13.17 1.79 8.03
CA LEU A 172 13.17 0.35 8.36
C LEU A 172 11.74 -0.15 8.62
N PHE A 173 10.93 0.65 9.32
CA PHE A 173 9.51 0.35 9.50
C PHE A 173 8.75 0.32 8.16
N ASN A 174 9.03 1.26 7.24
CA ASN A 174 8.45 1.25 5.90
C ASN A 174 8.88 0.03 5.08
N THR A 175 10.15 -0.35 5.13
CA THR A 175 10.68 -1.56 4.49
C THR A 175 10.00 -2.82 5.02
N ALA A 176 9.91 -2.98 6.35
CA ALA A 176 9.26 -4.12 6.97
C ALA A 176 7.78 -4.22 6.56
N HIS A 177 7.08 -3.09 6.53
CA HIS A 177 5.71 -3.03 6.04
C HIS A 177 5.61 -3.42 4.56
N ALA A 178 6.46 -2.88 3.69
CA ALA A 178 6.48 -3.21 2.27
C ALA A 178 6.73 -4.71 2.02
N LEU A 179 7.68 -5.30 2.75
CA LEU A 179 7.96 -6.75 2.68
C LEU A 179 6.77 -7.57 3.18
N SER A 180 6.08 -7.15 4.24
CA SER A 180 4.87 -7.82 4.71
C SER A 180 3.76 -7.82 3.64
N MET A 181 3.64 -6.73 2.87
CA MET A 181 2.70 -6.62 1.75
C MET A 181 3.09 -7.56 0.60
N VAL A 182 4.38 -7.72 0.30
CA VAL A 182 4.88 -8.69 -0.70
C VAL A 182 4.52 -10.12 -0.29
N VAL A 183 4.84 -10.53 0.95
CA VAL A 183 4.53 -11.87 1.44
C VAL A 183 3.02 -12.13 1.43
N LEU A 184 2.22 -11.14 1.83
CA LEU A 184 0.77 -11.21 1.78
C LEU A 184 0.24 -11.37 0.36
N ALA A 185 0.76 -10.60 -0.60
CA ALA A 185 0.37 -10.70 -2.01
C ALA A 185 0.72 -12.07 -2.61
N LEU A 186 1.92 -12.58 -2.34
CA LEU A 186 2.36 -13.91 -2.78
C LEU A 186 1.54 -15.04 -2.14
N GLY A 187 1.15 -14.89 -0.87
CA GLY A 187 0.25 -15.83 -0.20
C GLY A 187 -1.15 -15.82 -0.81
N LEU A 188 -1.70 -14.65 -1.13
CA LEU A 188 -3.00 -14.53 -1.82
C LEU A 188 -2.95 -15.06 -3.26
N LEU A 189 -1.81 -14.93 -3.94
CA LEU A 189 -1.54 -15.56 -5.23
C LEU A 189 -1.31 -17.09 -5.15
N GLN A 190 -1.30 -17.66 -3.94
CA GLN A 190 -1.02 -19.08 -3.67
C GLN A 190 0.37 -19.51 -4.18
N ARG A 191 1.34 -18.58 -4.24
CA ARG A 191 2.73 -18.87 -4.60
C ARG A 191 3.58 -19.32 -3.42
N LEU A 192 3.11 -19.06 -2.21
CA LEU A 192 3.71 -19.55 -0.97
C LEU A 192 2.70 -20.47 -0.25
N PRO A 193 3.13 -21.63 0.28
CA PRO A 193 2.25 -22.57 0.97
C PRO A 193 1.94 -22.08 2.41
N ILE A 194 1.28 -20.92 2.53
CA ILE A 194 0.91 -20.30 3.81
C ILE A 194 -0.48 -20.78 4.21
N ARG A 195 -0.63 -21.22 5.47
CA ARG A 195 -1.94 -21.60 6.04
C ARG A 195 -2.91 -20.42 6.03
N ALA A 196 -4.20 -20.69 5.80
CA ALA A 196 -5.22 -19.65 5.68
C ALA A 196 -5.28 -18.70 6.89
N ARG A 197 -5.22 -19.24 8.11
CA ARG A 197 -5.15 -18.42 9.33
C ARG A 197 -3.88 -17.57 9.40
N THR A 198 -2.71 -18.12 9.07
CA THR A 198 -1.45 -17.36 9.04
C THR A 198 -1.51 -16.22 8.02
N LEU A 199 -2.07 -16.49 6.84
CA LEU A 199 -2.26 -15.48 5.81
C LEU A 199 -3.25 -14.38 6.24
N GLY A 200 -4.33 -14.78 6.94
CA GLY A 200 -5.26 -13.84 7.57
C GLY A 200 -4.59 -12.96 8.63
N ALA A 201 -3.78 -13.54 9.53
CA ALA A 201 -3.05 -12.81 10.55
C ALA A 201 -2.07 -11.79 9.94
N LEU A 202 -1.33 -12.20 8.91
CA LEU A 202 -0.46 -11.31 8.16
C LEU A 202 -1.24 -10.16 7.51
N GLY A 203 -2.42 -10.47 6.95
CA GLY A 203 -3.33 -9.48 6.39
C GLY A 203 -3.84 -8.46 7.41
N VAL A 204 -4.17 -8.92 8.62
CA VAL A 204 -4.55 -8.05 9.75
C VAL A 204 -3.40 -7.12 10.11
N PHE A 205 -2.20 -7.66 10.34
CA PHE A 205 -1.03 -6.86 10.67
C PHE A 205 -0.72 -5.80 9.59
N ALA A 206 -0.63 -6.21 8.32
CA ALA A 206 -0.30 -5.33 7.22
C ALA A 206 -1.35 -4.22 7.01
N SER A 207 -2.63 -4.54 7.24
CA SER A 207 -3.74 -3.58 7.14
C SER A 207 -3.80 -2.64 8.35
N ALA A 208 -3.51 -3.14 9.56
CA ALA A 208 -3.43 -2.31 10.76
C ALA A 208 -2.32 -1.26 10.63
N VAL A 209 -1.14 -1.66 10.14
CA VAL A 209 -0.05 -0.72 9.83
C VAL A 209 -0.47 0.31 8.77
N SER A 210 -1.21 -0.13 7.74
CA SER A 210 -1.73 0.80 6.72
C SER A 210 -2.71 1.81 7.30
N CYS A 211 -3.56 1.39 8.25
CA CYS A 211 -4.46 2.31 8.96
C CYS A 211 -3.69 3.27 9.86
N TYR A 212 -2.68 2.78 10.58
CA TYR A 212 -1.81 3.60 11.42
C TYR A 212 -1.11 4.71 10.63
N LYS A 213 -0.59 4.40 9.43
CA LYS A 213 0.04 5.38 8.54
C LYS A 213 -0.90 6.48 8.03
N LEU A 214 -2.21 6.23 8.03
CA LEU A 214 -3.23 7.21 7.64
C LEU A 214 -3.75 8.01 8.84
N TYR A 215 -3.36 7.64 10.06
CA TYR A 215 -3.83 8.32 11.26
C TYR A 215 -3.20 9.73 11.31
N PRO A 216 -4.02 10.78 11.48
CA PRO A 216 -3.48 12.14 11.57
C PRO A 216 -2.59 12.29 12.79
N ALA A 217 -1.59 13.17 12.72
CA ALA A 217 -0.82 13.55 13.90
C ALA A 217 -1.80 14.07 14.96
N LEU A 218 -1.75 13.48 16.17
CA LEU A 218 -2.54 13.98 17.29
C LEU A 218 -2.17 15.45 17.50
N PRO A 219 -3.15 16.34 17.69
CA PRO A 219 -2.85 17.73 18.02
C PRO A 219 -1.92 17.71 19.24
N SER A 220 -0.75 18.34 19.12
CA SER A 220 0.14 18.53 20.25
C SER A 220 -0.68 19.18 21.34
N SER A 221 -0.65 18.63 22.56
CA SER A 221 -1.36 19.20 23.71
C SER A 221 -1.00 20.67 23.77
N ARG A 222 -1.95 21.52 23.38
CA ARG A 222 -1.83 22.96 23.58
C ARG A 222 -1.67 23.09 25.08
N LYS A 223 -0.46 23.45 25.54
CA LYS A 223 -0.30 23.89 26.92
C LYS A 223 -1.30 25.03 27.08
N VAL A 224 -2.36 24.73 27.83
CA VAL A 224 -3.25 25.75 28.36
C VAL A 224 -2.47 26.31 29.52
N GLU A 225 -1.76 27.40 29.27
CA GLU A 225 -1.28 28.38 30.26
C GLU A 225 -0.88 29.66 29.53
#